data_AF-A0A5B7JX32-F1
#
_entry.id   AF-A0A5B7JX32-F1
#
_cell.length_a   1.000
_cell.length_b   1.000
_cell.length_c   1.000
_cell.angle_alpha   90.00
_cell.angle_beta   90.00
_cell.angle_gamma   90.00
#
_symmetry.space_group_name_H-M   'P 1'
#
loop_
_entity.id
_entity.type
_entity.pdbx_description
1 polymer ?
#
loop_
_entity_poly.entity_id
_entity_poly.type
_entity_poly.pdbx_seq_one_letter_code
_entity_poly.pdbx_strand_id
1 'polypeptide(L)'
;MSYINSKKDVAMLPRLVPNMQLLVMDEAVSVVKRVVQAVVQLHRATLAWLAAARTTTPEMEQVWHIITTMKNTILTMIDHDNDGVRTQAIKFLEAMVLLQTYTEPDSVTREGEFNLDHVPLTLKVARPRKLEEEAKMVLGKLLAFQGSIHISSVNLMTCMSSLTIIARARPQFLGKVVNALEILHGNA
;
A
#
# COMPACT_ATOMS: atom_id res chain seq x y z
N MET A 1 2.45 12.56 -13.25
CA MET A 1 3.03 11.26 -12.85
C MET A 1 2.46 10.22 -13.80
N SER A 2 3.29 9.65 -14.67
CA SER A 2 2.87 8.76 -15.77
C SER A 2 2.36 7.43 -15.21
N TYR A 3 1.07 7.14 -15.38
CA TYR A 3 0.47 5.87 -15.01
C TYR A 3 1.03 4.77 -15.93
N ILE A 4 1.56 3.70 -15.33
CA ILE A 4 1.88 2.43 -16.02
C ILE A 4 0.54 1.84 -16.48
N ASN A 5 0.08 2.26 -17.66
CA ASN A 5 -1.25 1.88 -18.19
C ASN A 5 -1.17 1.37 -19.63
N SER A 6 -0.01 1.39 -20.29
CA SER A 6 0.12 0.81 -21.62
C SER A 6 0.48 -0.68 -21.54
N LYS A 7 0.00 -1.48 -22.51
CA LYS A 7 0.40 -2.90 -22.64
C LYS A 7 1.92 -3.09 -22.70
N LYS A 8 2.66 -2.09 -23.21
CA LYS A 8 4.13 -2.10 -23.27
C LYS A 8 4.77 -1.97 -21.88
N ASP A 9 4.19 -1.16 -20.99
CA ASP A 9 4.76 -0.95 -19.65
C ASP A 9 4.55 -2.18 -18.76
N VAL A 10 3.39 -2.83 -18.91
CA VAL A 10 3.05 -4.06 -18.17
C VAL A 10 3.93 -5.24 -18.59
N ALA A 11 4.30 -5.33 -19.87
CA ALA A 11 5.19 -6.36 -20.39
C ALA A 11 6.61 -6.33 -19.78
N MET A 12 7.00 -5.21 -19.14
CA MET A 12 8.30 -5.09 -18.48
C MET A 12 8.27 -5.55 -17.02
N LEU A 13 7.09 -5.72 -16.40
CA LEU A 13 6.98 -6.13 -14.98
C LEU A 13 7.76 -7.41 -14.65
N PRO A 14 7.70 -8.49 -15.46
CA PRO A 14 8.46 -9.72 -15.18
C PRO A 14 9.98 -9.51 -15.11
N ARG A 15 10.49 -8.50 -15.83
CA ARG A 15 11.92 -8.16 -15.84
C ARG A 15 12.30 -7.17 -14.74
N LEU A 16 11.40 -6.25 -14.38
CA LEU A 16 11.69 -5.19 -13.42
C LEU A 16 11.54 -5.65 -11.97
N VAL A 17 10.48 -6.40 -11.69
CA VAL A 17 10.09 -6.77 -10.32
C VAL A 17 11.15 -7.60 -9.57
N PRO A 18 11.85 -8.58 -10.18
CA PRO A 18 12.94 -9.29 -9.51
C PRO A 18 14.10 -8.37 -9.08
N ASN A 19 14.44 -7.37 -9.90
CA ASN A 19 15.50 -6.42 -9.55
C ASN A 19 15.09 -5.52 -8.39
N MET A 20 13.82 -5.08 -8.36
CA MET A 20 13.29 -4.30 -7.23
C MET A 20 13.30 -5.10 -5.93
N GLN A 21 13.06 -6.42 -6.01
CA GLN A 21 13.13 -7.30 -4.84
C GLN A 21 14.53 -7.38 -4.25
N LEU A 22 15.58 -7.37 -5.09
CA LEU A 22 16.96 -7.35 -4.58
C LEU A 22 17.28 -6.02 -3.88
N LEU A 23 16.77 -4.90 -4.40
CA LEU A 23 17.07 -3.56 -3.90
C LEU A 23 16.24 -3.14 -2.68
N VAL A 24 15.17 -3.86 -2.34
CA VAL A 24 14.28 -3.47 -1.24
C VAL A 24 14.97 -3.53 0.12
N MET A 25 16.02 -4.35 0.25
CA MET A 25 16.85 -4.48 1.46
C MET A 25 18.28 -3.98 1.23
N ASP A 26 18.48 -3.04 0.30
CA ASP A 26 19.80 -2.45 0.03
C ASP A 26 20.38 -1.76 1.29
N GLU A 27 21.70 -1.80 1.45
CA GLU A 27 22.37 -1.16 2.59
C GLU A 27 22.21 0.37 2.55
N ALA A 28 22.12 0.95 1.35
CA ALA A 28 21.89 2.37 1.19
C ALA A 28 20.42 2.72 1.44
N VAL A 29 20.17 3.38 2.58
CA VAL A 29 18.85 3.92 2.96
C VAL A 29 18.18 4.74 1.85
N SER A 30 18.96 5.47 1.05
CA SER A 30 18.45 6.26 -0.08
C SER A 30 17.85 5.37 -1.18
N VAL A 31 18.45 4.20 -1.44
CA VAL A 31 17.96 3.18 -2.37
C VAL A 31 16.69 2.55 -1.83
N VAL A 32 16.70 2.09 -0.58
CA VAL A 32 15.50 1.51 0.08
C VAL A 32 14.30 2.46 -0.02
N LYS A 33 14.48 3.73 0.35
CA LYS A 33 13.41 4.74 0.25
C LYS A 33 12.86 4.87 -1.18
N ARG A 34 13.74 4.85 -2.20
CA ARG A 34 13.33 4.96 -3.60
C ARG A 34 12.59 3.70 -4.07
N VAL A 35 13.05 2.52 -3.65
CA VAL A 35 12.40 1.25 -3.98
C VAL A 35 11.02 1.19 -3.36
N VAL A 36 10.86 1.54 -2.07
CA VAL A 36 9.55 1.59 -1.40
C VAL A 36 8.54 2.44 -2.19
N GLN A 37 8.95 3.62 -2.67
CA GLN A 37 8.12 4.48 -3.51
C GLN A 37 7.72 3.80 -4.83
N ALA A 38 8.65 3.09 -5.47
CA ALA A 38 8.41 2.40 -6.73
C ALA A 38 7.46 1.21 -6.55
N VAL A 39 7.60 0.44 -5.47
CA VAL A 39 6.79 -0.77 -5.22
C VAL A 39 5.31 -0.42 -5.08
N VAL A 40 4.93 0.77 -4.60
CA VAL A 40 3.52 1.23 -4.64
C VAL A 40 2.94 1.16 -6.05
N GLN A 41 3.68 1.69 -7.03
CA GLN A 41 3.23 1.76 -8.42
C GLN A 41 3.24 0.38 -9.08
N LEU A 42 4.26 -0.42 -8.78
CA LEU A 42 4.38 -1.79 -9.30
C LEU A 42 3.27 -2.69 -8.75
N HIS A 43 2.91 -2.56 -7.46
CA HIS A 43 1.81 -3.30 -6.86
C HIS A 43 0.49 -2.96 -7.56
N ARG A 44 0.19 -1.66 -7.71
CA ARG A 44 -1.01 -1.20 -8.42
C ARG A 44 -1.05 -1.70 -9.87
N ALA A 45 0.04 -1.52 -10.61
CA ALA A 45 0.13 -1.95 -12.01
C ALA A 45 -0.04 -3.45 -12.17
N THR A 46 0.56 -4.25 -11.27
CA THR A 46 0.43 -5.70 -11.27
C THR A 46 -1.01 -6.13 -10.99
N LEU A 47 -1.66 -5.53 -9.99
CA LEU A 47 -3.05 -5.88 -9.66
C LEU A 47 -4.01 -5.49 -10.80
N ALA A 48 -3.80 -4.33 -11.43
CA ALA A 48 -4.58 -3.91 -12.61
C ALA A 48 -4.36 -4.85 -13.80
N TRP A 49 -3.12 -5.31 -14.04
CA TRP A 49 -2.81 -6.29 -15.08
C TRP A 49 -3.53 -7.62 -14.83
N LEU A 50 -3.52 -8.11 -13.60
CA LEU A 50 -4.22 -9.32 -13.18
C LEU A 50 -5.74 -9.20 -13.35
N ALA A 51 -6.31 -8.06 -12.94
CA ALA A 51 -7.74 -7.81 -13.03
C ALA A 51 -8.25 -7.72 -14.49
N ALA A 52 -7.43 -7.20 -15.40
CA ALA A 52 -7.79 -7.05 -16.81
C ALA A 52 -7.55 -8.31 -17.67
N ALA A 53 -6.81 -9.30 -17.16
CA ALA A 53 -6.46 -10.49 -17.91
C ALA A 53 -7.64 -11.46 -18.04
N ARG A 54 -7.83 -12.01 -19.24
CA ARG A 54 -8.82 -13.10 -19.46
C ARG A 54 -8.44 -14.38 -18.72
N THR A 55 -7.13 -14.66 -18.66
CA THR A 55 -6.54 -15.83 -18.03
C THR A 55 -5.24 -15.42 -17.35
N THR A 56 -5.05 -15.86 -16.11
CA THR A 56 -3.78 -15.67 -15.39
C THR A 56 -2.74 -16.64 -15.94
N THR A 57 -1.56 -16.12 -16.32
CA THR A 57 -0.42 -16.95 -16.77
C THR A 57 0.55 -17.24 -15.61
N PRO A 58 1.41 -18.26 -15.71
CA PRO A 58 2.42 -18.55 -14.68
C PRO A 58 3.36 -17.36 -14.41
N GLU A 59 3.70 -16.58 -15.44
CA GLU A 59 4.51 -15.38 -15.31
C GLU A 59 3.80 -14.29 -14.49
N MET A 60 2.49 -14.11 -14.68
CA MET A 60 1.68 -13.19 -13.88
C MET A 60 1.66 -13.62 -12.40
N GLU A 61 1.52 -14.92 -12.14
CA GLU A 61 1.55 -15.47 -10.78
C GLU A 61 2.90 -15.25 -10.12
N GLN A 62 4.00 -15.44 -10.86
CA GLN A 62 5.35 -15.19 -10.38
C GLN A 62 5.57 -13.71 -10.04
N VAL A 63 5.15 -12.79 -10.91
CA VAL A 63 5.23 -11.34 -10.63
C VAL A 63 4.42 -10.99 -9.40
N TRP A 64 3.20 -11.50 -9.28
CA TRP A 64 2.36 -11.28 -8.11
C TRP A 64 2.99 -11.81 -6.81
N HIS A 65 3.61 -12.99 -6.87
CA HIS A 65 4.32 -13.58 -5.74
C HIS A 65 5.46 -12.67 -5.27
N ILE A 66 6.31 -12.20 -6.20
CA ILE A 66 7.42 -11.31 -5.85
C ILE A 66 6.91 -9.97 -5.28
N ILE A 67 5.87 -9.39 -5.88
CA ILE A 67 5.22 -8.19 -5.35
C ILE A 67 4.77 -8.44 -3.91
N THR A 68 4.06 -9.55 -3.66
CA THR A 68 3.56 -9.91 -2.33
C THR A 68 4.70 -10.04 -1.31
N THR A 69 5.82 -10.65 -1.70
CA THR A 69 7.03 -10.71 -0.85
C THR A 69 7.55 -9.32 -0.52
N MET A 70 7.67 -8.43 -1.51
CA MET A 70 8.09 -7.05 -1.27
C MET A 70 7.09 -6.27 -0.39
N LYS A 71 5.78 -6.44 -0.56
CA LYS A 71 4.77 -5.81 0.30
C LYS A 71 4.99 -6.21 1.76
N ASN A 72 5.18 -7.51 2.02
CA ASN A 72 5.39 -8.04 3.36
C ASN A 72 6.69 -7.51 3.98
N THR A 73 7.75 -7.40 3.18
CA THR A 73 9.00 -6.76 3.58
C THR A 73 8.80 -5.29 3.96
N ILE A 74 8.11 -4.51 3.14
CA ILE A 74 7.89 -3.09 3.42
C ILE A 74 6.96 -2.89 4.62
N LEU A 75 6.04 -3.83 4.87
CA LEU A 75 5.18 -3.80 6.06
C LEU A 75 5.97 -3.82 7.37
N THR A 76 7.11 -4.52 7.42
CA THR A 76 7.98 -4.55 8.61
C THR A 76 8.83 -3.29 8.73
N MET A 77 8.96 -2.48 7.67
CA MET A 77 9.77 -1.26 7.68
C MET A 77 9.13 -0.10 8.44
N ILE A 78 7.88 -0.24 8.90
CA ILE A 78 7.27 0.73 9.82
C ILE A 78 8.05 0.78 11.15
N ASP A 79 8.75 -0.30 11.51
CA ASP A 79 9.59 -0.43 12.69
C ASP A 79 11.10 -0.26 12.39
N HIS A 80 11.45 0.26 11.19
CA HIS A 80 12.85 0.41 10.77
C HIS A 80 13.58 1.51 11.56
N ASP A 81 14.88 1.36 11.83
CA ASP A 81 15.66 2.32 12.64
C ASP A 81 15.75 3.71 12.00
N ASN A 82 15.87 3.76 10.67
CA ASN A 82 15.88 5.01 9.92
C ASN A 82 14.50 5.67 9.79
N ASP A 83 14.37 6.88 10.30
CA ASP A 83 13.13 7.69 10.28
C ASP A 83 12.58 7.97 8.87
N GLY A 84 13.47 8.17 7.90
CA GLY A 84 13.09 8.40 6.51
C GLY A 84 12.51 7.15 5.86
N VAL A 85 12.99 5.96 6.23
CA VAL A 85 12.42 4.68 5.77
C VAL A 85 11.03 4.48 6.36
N ARG A 86 10.85 4.71 7.67
CA ARG A 86 9.53 4.68 8.32
C ARG A 86 8.54 5.62 7.63
N THR A 87 8.96 6.85 7.30
CA THR A 87 8.13 7.80 6.54
C THR A 87 7.65 7.21 5.20
N GLN A 88 8.54 6.56 4.44
CA GLN A 88 8.14 5.92 3.18
C GLN A 88 7.24 4.70 3.40
N ALA A 89 7.50 3.91 4.45
CA ALA A 89 6.66 2.78 4.81
C ALA A 89 5.22 3.23 5.12
N ILE A 90 5.03 4.29 5.93
CA ILE A 90 3.70 4.85 6.23
C ILE A 90 2.93 5.20 4.94
N LYS A 91 3.58 5.88 3.99
CA LYS A 91 2.97 6.25 2.70
C LYS A 91 2.67 5.03 1.83
N PHE A 92 3.53 4.01 1.86
CA PHE A 92 3.28 2.75 1.18
C PHE A 92 2.04 2.04 1.76
N LEU A 93 1.93 1.98 3.09
CA LEU A 93 0.81 1.34 3.79
C LEU A 93 -0.51 2.08 3.55
N GLU A 94 -0.52 3.42 3.54
CA GLU A 94 -1.67 4.21 3.10
C GLU A 94 -2.13 3.77 1.70
N ALA A 95 -1.21 3.75 0.73
CA ALA A 95 -1.54 3.37 -0.64
C ALA A 95 -2.05 1.92 -0.72
N MET A 96 -1.51 1.03 0.10
CA MET A 96 -1.95 -0.36 0.16
C MET A 96 -3.37 -0.49 0.71
N VAL A 97 -3.72 0.25 1.77
CA VAL A 97 -5.09 0.28 2.30
C VAL A 97 -6.06 0.78 1.24
N LEU A 98 -5.74 1.88 0.56
CA LEU A 98 -6.60 2.45 -0.50
C LEU A 98 -6.77 1.48 -1.68
N LEU A 99 -5.68 0.88 -2.15
CA LEU A 99 -5.68 -0.06 -3.27
C LEU A 99 -6.46 -1.35 -2.96
N GLN A 100 -6.42 -1.80 -1.71
CA GLN A 100 -6.98 -3.10 -1.30
C GLN A 100 -8.29 -2.98 -0.51
N THR A 101 -9.06 -1.90 -0.72
CA THR A 101 -10.40 -1.74 -0.14
C THR A 101 -11.38 -1.16 -1.15
N TYR A 102 -12.67 -1.44 -0.96
CA TYR A 102 -13.76 -0.92 -1.78
C TYR A 102 -14.11 0.52 -1.41
N THR A 103 -14.68 1.28 -2.35
CA THR A 103 -15.28 2.58 -2.07
C THR A 103 -16.71 2.45 -1.56
N GLU A 104 -17.21 3.53 -0.98
CA GLU A 104 -18.58 3.73 -0.53
C GLU A 104 -19.18 4.98 -1.20
N PRO A 105 -20.51 5.19 -1.16
CA PRO A 105 -21.15 6.33 -1.85
C PRO A 105 -20.58 7.71 -1.46
N ASP A 106 -20.06 7.85 -0.25
CA ASP A 106 -19.47 9.07 0.32
C ASP A 106 -17.93 9.11 0.23
N SER A 107 -17.31 8.12 -0.44
CA SER A 107 -15.87 8.09 -0.67
C SER A 107 -15.40 9.29 -1.49
N VAL A 108 -14.40 10.01 -0.96
CA VAL A 108 -13.65 11.00 -1.75
C VAL A 108 -12.63 10.28 -2.64
N THR A 109 -12.96 10.11 -3.92
CA THR A 109 -12.12 9.44 -4.92
C THR A 109 -11.24 10.41 -5.70
N ARG A 110 -10.13 9.91 -6.24
CA ARG A 110 -9.27 10.68 -7.15
C ARG A 110 -9.46 10.20 -8.58
N GLU A 111 -9.27 11.11 -9.53
CA GLU A 111 -9.29 10.74 -10.95
C GLU A 111 -8.21 9.68 -11.24
N GLY A 112 -8.61 8.64 -11.96
CA GLY A 112 -7.73 7.51 -12.25
C GLY A 112 -7.28 6.75 -11.01
N GLU A 113 -8.08 6.68 -9.94
CA GLU A 113 -7.85 5.74 -8.83
C GLU A 113 -8.14 4.29 -9.28
N PHE A 114 -7.40 3.31 -8.75
CA PHE A 114 -7.64 1.89 -8.94
C PHE A 114 -7.62 1.22 -7.57
N ASN A 115 -8.60 0.38 -7.31
CA ASN A 115 -8.90 -0.22 -6.00
C ASN A 115 -9.70 -1.52 -6.19
N LEU A 116 -10.26 -2.11 -5.13
CA LEU A 116 -11.00 -3.36 -5.25
C LEU A 116 -12.32 -3.27 -6.04
N ASP A 117 -12.90 -2.08 -6.23
CA ASP A 117 -14.09 -1.91 -7.09
C ASP A 117 -13.81 -2.33 -8.54
N HIS A 118 -12.53 -2.29 -8.93
CA HIS A 118 -12.05 -2.62 -10.27
C HIS A 118 -11.51 -4.05 -10.38
N VAL A 119 -11.54 -4.84 -9.31
CA VAL A 119 -10.98 -6.20 -9.28
C VAL A 119 -12.10 -7.23 -9.34
N PRO A 120 -12.12 -8.13 -10.34
CA PRO A 120 -13.12 -9.20 -10.40
C PRO A 120 -13.08 -10.10 -9.17
N LEU A 121 -14.24 -10.37 -8.57
CA LEU A 121 -14.37 -11.30 -7.44
C LEU A 121 -13.89 -12.73 -7.77
N THR A 122 -13.83 -13.07 -9.05
CA THR A 122 -13.37 -14.36 -9.58
C THR A 122 -11.85 -14.49 -9.66
N LEU A 123 -11.08 -13.40 -9.45
CA LEU A 123 -9.62 -13.42 -9.54
C LEU A 123 -9.01 -14.27 -8.41
N LYS A 124 -8.50 -15.47 -8.75
CA LYS A 124 -8.04 -16.46 -7.77
C LYS A 124 -6.64 -16.18 -7.19
N VAL A 125 -5.75 -15.63 -8.01
CA VAL A 125 -4.35 -15.34 -7.66
C VAL A 125 -4.23 -14.21 -6.63
N ALA A 126 -5.06 -13.17 -6.76
CA ALA A 126 -5.13 -12.03 -5.86
C ALA A 126 -6.59 -11.87 -5.37
N ARG A 127 -7.01 -12.76 -4.46
CA ARG A 127 -8.41 -12.84 -4.01
C ARG A 127 -8.83 -11.54 -3.32
N PRO A 128 -9.87 -10.81 -3.79
CA PRO A 128 -10.26 -9.52 -3.22
C PRO A 128 -10.53 -9.57 -1.71
N ARG A 129 -11.20 -10.62 -1.23
CA ARG A 129 -11.42 -10.81 0.22
C ARG A 129 -10.13 -10.88 1.03
N LYS A 130 -9.11 -11.60 0.54
CA LYS A 130 -7.82 -11.70 1.24
C LYS A 130 -7.07 -10.37 1.22
N LEU A 131 -7.15 -9.65 0.11
CA LEU A 131 -6.57 -8.30 -0.01
C LEU A 131 -7.23 -7.33 0.97
N GLU A 132 -8.55 -7.40 1.13
CA GLU A 132 -9.29 -6.56 2.08
C GLU A 132 -8.96 -6.90 3.53
N GLU A 133 -8.83 -8.18 3.87
CA GLU A 133 -8.37 -8.64 5.20
C GLU A 133 -6.94 -8.11 5.49
N GLU A 134 -6.03 -8.20 4.51
CA GLU A 134 -4.68 -7.63 4.59
C GLU A 134 -4.70 -6.11 4.81
N ALA A 135 -5.53 -5.38 4.07
CA ALA A 135 -5.68 -3.93 4.23
C ALA A 135 -6.15 -3.54 5.64
N LYS A 136 -7.09 -4.29 6.22
CA LYS A 136 -7.59 -4.06 7.58
C LYS A 136 -6.50 -4.28 8.63
N MET A 137 -5.64 -5.29 8.45
CA MET A 137 -4.47 -5.51 9.32
C MET A 137 -3.48 -4.34 9.23
N VAL A 138 -3.25 -3.84 8.02
CA VAL A 138 -2.34 -2.73 7.76
C VAL A 138 -2.83 -1.42 8.36
N LEU A 139 -4.13 -1.13 8.23
CA LEU A 139 -4.76 -0.01 8.93
C LEU A 139 -4.55 -0.12 10.44
N GLY A 140 -4.72 -1.32 11.02
CA GLY A 140 -4.44 -1.57 12.43
C GLY A 140 -3.01 -1.23 12.83
N LYS A 141 -2.02 -1.57 11.99
CA LYS A 141 -0.61 -1.21 12.21
C LYS A 141 -0.38 0.31 12.16
N LEU A 142 -1.00 1.02 11.22
CA LEU A 142 -0.90 2.48 11.16
C LEU A 142 -1.48 3.15 12.42
N LEU A 143 -2.65 2.70 12.87
CA LEU A 143 -3.30 3.19 14.09
C LEU A 143 -2.43 2.94 15.33
N ALA A 144 -1.87 1.74 15.46
CA ALA A 144 -0.97 1.40 16.57
C ALA A 144 0.33 2.24 16.52
N PHE A 145 0.89 2.44 15.33
CA PHE A 145 2.10 3.24 15.15
C PHE A 145 1.89 4.71 15.53
N GLN A 146 0.74 5.31 15.18
CA GLN A 146 0.39 6.68 15.59
C GLN A 146 0.43 6.85 17.11
N GLY A 147 -0.01 5.85 17.87
CA GLY A 147 -0.05 5.88 19.34
C GLY A 147 1.27 5.53 20.03
N SER A 148 2.36 5.33 19.28
CA SER A 148 3.66 4.99 19.86
C SER A 148 4.29 6.19 20.59
N ILE A 149 4.77 5.96 21.82
CA ILE A 149 5.34 7.00 22.70
C ILE A 149 6.60 7.65 22.10
N HIS A 150 7.37 6.91 21.29
CA HIS A 150 8.65 7.36 20.73
C HIS A 150 8.59 7.67 19.24
N ILE A 151 7.39 7.92 18.69
CA ILE A 151 7.24 8.33 17.30
C ILE A 151 7.87 9.71 17.06
N SER A 152 8.60 9.88 15.96
CA SER A 152 9.12 11.20 15.57
C SER A 152 8.01 12.12 15.10
N SER A 153 8.19 13.44 15.22
CA SER A 153 7.20 14.43 14.76
C SER A 153 6.86 14.29 13.27
N VAL A 154 7.88 14.01 12.43
CA VAL A 154 7.71 13.79 10.98
C VAL A 154 6.87 12.55 10.71
N ASN A 155 7.18 11.43 11.38
CA ASN A 155 6.42 10.19 11.21
C ASN A 155 4.99 10.33 11.75
N LEU A 156 4.80 11.00 12.89
CA LEU A 156 3.48 11.24 13.48
C LEU A 156 2.60 12.07 12.53
N MET A 157 3.11 13.21 12.06
CA MET A 157 2.39 14.07 11.13
C MET A 157 2.07 13.34 9.82
N THR A 158 3.01 12.55 9.31
CA THR A 158 2.79 11.73 8.11
C THR A 158 1.71 10.69 8.36
N CYS A 159 1.74 9.98 9.49
CA CYS A 159 0.76 8.95 9.84
C CYS A 159 -0.65 9.53 10.03
N MET A 160 -0.77 10.65 10.74
CA MET A 160 -2.05 11.37 10.91
C MET A 160 -2.62 11.83 9.56
N SER A 161 -1.77 12.41 8.70
CA SER A 161 -2.18 12.79 7.34
C SER A 161 -2.64 11.57 6.54
N SER A 162 -1.93 10.44 6.67
CA SER A 162 -2.28 9.19 6.00
C SER A 162 -3.61 8.62 6.45
N LEU A 163 -3.85 8.56 7.77
CA LEU A 163 -5.09 8.08 8.35
C LEU A 163 -6.27 8.99 7.96
N THR A 164 -6.07 10.30 7.90
CA THR A 164 -7.08 11.26 7.42
C THR A 164 -7.42 11.00 5.94
N ILE A 165 -6.41 10.76 5.09
CA ILE A 165 -6.63 10.42 3.68
C ILE A 165 -7.43 9.12 3.55
N ILE A 166 -7.06 8.09 4.32
CA ILE A 166 -7.77 6.81 4.34
C ILE A 166 -9.22 7.02 4.76
N ALA A 167 -9.48 7.72 5.87
CA ALA A 167 -10.82 7.93 6.39
C ALA A 167 -11.74 8.65 5.39
N ARG A 168 -11.22 9.65 4.68
CA ARG A 168 -11.99 10.38 3.65
C ARG A 168 -12.27 9.54 2.40
N ALA A 169 -11.30 8.72 2.00
CA ALA A 169 -11.43 7.89 0.81
C ALA A 169 -12.22 6.59 1.09
N ARG A 170 -12.24 6.13 2.35
CA ARG A 170 -12.86 4.88 2.81
C ARG A 170 -13.64 5.14 4.11
N PRO A 171 -14.85 5.73 4.02
CA PRO A 171 -15.65 6.18 5.17
C PRO A 171 -15.94 5.09 6.23
N GLN A 172 -15.97 3.82 5.85
CA GLN A 172 -16.00 2.63 6.72
C GLN A 172 -14.91 2.61 7.80
N PHE A 173 -13.81 3.35 7.61
CA PHE A 173 -12.72 3.46 8.57
C PHE A 173 -12.76 4.75 9.39
N LEU A 174 -13.64 5.70 9.07
CA LEU A 174 -13.72 7.01 9.71
C LEU A 174 -13.82 6.90 11.24
N GLY A 175 -14.73 6.07 11.75
CA GLY A 175 -14.90 5.91 13.20
C GLY A 175 -13.66 5.39 13.92
N LYS A 176 -12.89 4.49 13.29
CA LYS A 176 -11.62 3.99 13.85
C LYS A 176 -10.55 5.07 13.87
N VAL A 177 -10.47 5.86 12.80
CA VAL A 177 -9.49 6.95 12.67
C VAL A 177 -9.80 8.09 13.65
N VAL A 178 -11.06 8.51 13.76
CA VAL A 178 -11.50 9.54 14.71
C VAL A 178 -11.15 9.14 16.14
N ASN A 179 -11.50 7.93 16.56
CA ASN A 179 -11.17 7.43 17.89
C ASN A 179 -9.64 7.45 18.15
N ALA A 180 -8.82 7.01 17.18
CA ALA A 180 -7.37 7.06 17.34
C ALA A 180 -6.82 8.50 17.47
N LEU A 181 -7.40 9.47 16.76
CA LEU A 181 -7.04 10.88 16.88
C LEU A 181 -7.48 11.47 18.24
N GLU A 182 -8.64 11.07 18.76
CA GLU A 182 -9.12 11.45 20.09
C GLU A 182 -8.19 10.93 21.20
N ILE A 183 -7.81 9.65 21.14
CA ILE A 183 -6.86 9.04 22.09
C ILE A 183 -5.52 9.77 22.04
N LEU A 184 -5.02 10.09 20.85
CA LEU A 184 -3.77 10.84 20.70
C LEU A 184 -3.86 12.22 21.35
N HIS A 185 -4.96 12.95 21.12
CA HIS A 185 -5.18 14.27 21.70
C HIS A 185 -5.31 14.22 23.23
N GLY A 186 -5.99 13.22 23.78
CA GLY A 186 -6.16 13.06 25.23
C GLY A 186 -4.88 12.61 25.97
N ASN A 187 -3.89 12.10 25.25
CA ASN A 187 -2.60 11.65 25.79
C ASN A 187 -1.44 12.63 25.50
N ALA A 188 -1.70 13.74 24.80
CA ALA A 188 -0.74 14.81 24.51
C ALA A 188 -0.74 15.88 25.59
#